data_AF-A0A2S2G4N3-F1
#
_entry.id   AF-A0A2S2G4N3-F1
#
_cell.length_a   1.000
_cell.length_b   1.000
_cell.length_c   1.000
_cell.angle_alpha   90.00
_cell.angle_beta   90.00
_cell.angle_gamma   90.00
#
_symmetry.space_group_name_H-M   'P 1'
#
loop_
_entity.id
_entity.type
_entity.pdbx_description
1 polymer ?
#
loop_
_entity_poly.entity_id
_entity_poly.type
_entity_poly.pdbx_seq_one_letter_code
_entity_poly.pdbx_strand_id
1 'polypeptide(L)'
;MSAEVALHFDRVRTKGSHDDLRLRMGRYEHRCDSYYFALDDSPIVPGGLGLRLSRLLEQWNSQVAGLGDGGGTVYLPYDFSDQCTAWLRVTSADGETAEVQAGWSLIEAWGIHPSDYRSTAPAVTDFEPIPGARVACSLIALAARIDANRATLEATGP
;
A
#
# COMPACT_ATOMS: atom_id res chain seq x y z
N MET A 1 5.48 15.45 20.70
CA MET A 1 4.81 15.88 19.46
C MET A 1 5.06 14.78 18.45
N SER A 2 4.08 13.93 18.15
CA SER A 2 4.24 12.90 17.12
C SER A 2 4.44 13.60 15.79
N ALA A 3 5.58 13.37 15.14
CA ALA A 3 5.74 13.73 13.74
C ALA A 3 4.64 12.99 12.98
N GLU A 4 3.66 13.74 12.48
CA GLU A 4 2.55 13.19 11.72
C GLU A 4 3.14 12.46 10.51
N VAL A 5 2.91 11.15 10.41
CA VAL A 5 3.38 10.38 9.27
C VAL A 5 2.59 10.84 8.06
N ALA A 6 3.29 11.40 7.09
CA ALA A 6 2.73 11.99 5.89
C ALA A 6 2.33 10.94 4.84
N LEU A 7 1.94 9.72 5.25
CA LEU A 7 1.45 8.66 4.38
C LEU A 7 -0.09 8.63 4.40
N HIS A 8 -0.74 8.98 3.30
CA HIS A 8 -2.19 8.94 3.17
C HIS A 8 -2.56 8.10 1.96
N PHE A 9 -3.57 7.25 2.10
CA PHE A 9 -4.13 6.48 1.01
C PHE A 9 -5.66 6.64 1.05
N ASP A 10 -6.17 7.44 0.11
CA ASP A 10 -7.55 7.92 0.14
C ASP A 10 -8.28 7.52 -1.15
N ARG A 11 -9.58 7.25 -1.04
CA ARG A 11 -10.49 7.25 -2.19
C ARG A 11 -10.90 8.70 -2.46
N VAL A 12 -10.55 9.22 -3.63
CA VAL A 12 -10.75 10.62 -4.01
C VAL A 12 -11.95 10.82 -4.94
N ARG A 13 -12.44 9.75 -5.56
CA ARG A 13 -13.66 9.73 -6.37
C ARG A 13 -14.42 8.43 -6.11
N THR A 14 -15.74 8.50 -6.11
CA THR A 14 -16.62 7.34 -5.89
C THR A 14 -17.25 6.81 -7.18
N LYS A 15 -17.04 7.50 -8.31
CA LYS A 15 -17.56 7.10 -9.62
C LYS A 15 -16.41 6.75 -10.56
N GLY A 16 -16.48 5.57 -11.15
CA GLY A 16 -15.43 5.02 -12.01
C GLY A 16 -14.38 4.26 -11.20
N SER A 17 -13.35 3.78 -11.89
CA SER A 17 -12.26 2.95 -11.34
C SER A 17 -10.88 3.41 -11.78
N HIS A 18 -10.79 4.64 -12.30
CA HIS A 18 -9.56 5.26 -12.80
C HIS A 18 -9.32 6.59 -12.09
N ASP A 19 -8.09 6.85 -11.67
CA ASP A 19 -7.66 8.01 -10.87
C ASP A 19 -8.54 8.28 -9.63
N ASP A 20 -9.14 7.23 -9.08
CA ASP A 20 -10.14 7.29 -8.02
C ASP A 20 -9.58 6.96 -6.63
N LEU A 21 -8.31 6.55 -6.58
CA LEU A 21 -7.50 6.45 -5.38
C LEU A 21 -6.35 7.46 -5.44
N ARG A 22 -5.80 7.79 -4.27
CA ARG A 22 -4.63 8.65 -4.16
C ARG A 22 -3.73 8.18 -3.04
N LEU A 23 -2.45 7.96 -3.37
CA LEU A 23 -1.37 7.84 -2.42
C LEU A 23 -0.67 9.19 -2.27
N ARG A 24 -0.48 9.65 -1.04
CA ARG A 24 0.35 10.82 -0.73
C ARG A 24 1.40 10.44 0.31
N MET A 25 2.66 10.79 0.05
CA MET A 25 3.78 10.51 0.92
C MET A 25 4.76 11.70 0.94
N GLY A 26 4.74 12.50 2.01
CA GLY A 26 5.53 13.73 2.06
C GLY A 26 5.11 14.71 0.96
N ARG A 27 6.01 15.00 0.01
CA ARG A 27 5.72 15.83 -1.17
C ARG A 27 5.27 15.04 -2.41
N TYR A 28 5.37 13.72 -2.36
CA TYR A 28 4.97 12.85 -3.44
C TYR A 28 3.45 12.60 -3.38
N GLU A 29 2.78 12.70 -4.52
CA GLU A 29 1.37 12.35 -4.72
C GLU A 29 1.26 11.52 -6.00
N HIS A 30 0.47 10.45 -5.95
CA HIS A 30 0.17 9.59 -7.08
C HIS A 30 -1.33 9.25 -7.12
N ARG A 31 -1.93 9.33 -8.30
CA ARG A 31 -3.30 8.87 -8.56
C ARG A 31 -3.25 7.42 -9.00
N CYS A 32 -4.09 6.62 -8.40
CA CYS A 32 -4.10 5.17 -8.60
C CYS A 32 -5.49 4.73 -9.06
N ASP A 33 -5.54 3.57 -9.70
CA ASP A 33 -6.77 2.98 -10.20
C ASP A 33 -7.30 1.93 -9.24
N SER A 34 -8.59 2.00 -8.90
CA SER A 34 -9.26 0.91 -8.20
C SER A 34 -9.69 -0.25 -9.11
N TYR A 35 -9.45 -0.14 -10.43
CA TYR A 35 -9.89 -1.12 -11.43
C TYR A 35 -9.56 -2.57 -11.07
N TYR A 36 -8.30 -2.87 -10.75
CA TYR A 36 -7.88 -4.22 -10.37
C TYR A 36 -8.44 -4.68 -9.02
N PHE A 37 -8.77 -3.76 -8.12
CA PHE A 37 -9.50 -4.10 -6.90
C PHE A 37 -10.94 -4.48 -7.19
N ALA A 38 -11.58 -3.91 -8.21
CA ALA A 38 -12.93 -4.29 -8.63
C ALA A 38 -12.94 -5.67 -9.32
N LEU A 39 -11.86 -6.02 -10.03
CA LEU A 39 -11.67 -7.33 -10.65
C LEU A 39 -11.22 -8.42 -9.69
N ASP A 40 -10.79 -8.05 -8.47
CA ASP A 40 -10.33 -8.99 -7.47
C ASP A 40 -11.43 -10.00 -7.11
N ASP A 41 -11.26 -11.23 -7.58
CA ASP A 41 -12.15 -12.37 -7.39
C ASP A 41 -11.68 -13.29 -6.27
N SER A 42 -10.70 -12.86 -5.46
CA SER A 42 -10.21 -13.64 -4.33
C SER A 42 -11.37 -14.08 -3.42
N PRO A 43 -11.51 -15.39 -3.15
CA PRO A 43 -12.59 -15.90 -2.31
C PRO A 43 -12.44 -15.47 -0.84
N ILE A 44 -11.30 -14.89 -0.48
CA ILE A 44 -10.93 -14.50 0.88
C ILE A 44 -11.61 -13.19 1.30
N VAL A 45 -12.00 -12.33 0.36
CA VAL A 45 -12.68 -11.06 0.65
C VAL A 45 -13.98 -10.90 -0.13
N PRO A 46 -15.07 -11.54 0.32
CA PRO A 46 -16.39 -11.18 -0.17
C PRO A 46 -16.72 -9.74 0.27
N GLY A 47 -16.98 -8.84 -0.68
CA GLY A 47 -17.29 -7.45 -0.34
C GLY A 47 -17.12 -6.45 -1.49
N GLY A 48 -17.53 -5.20 -1.23
CA GLY A 48 -17.30 -4.07 -2.13
C GLY A 48 -15.87 -3.51 -2.04
N LEU A 49 -15.58 -2.49 -2.85
CA LEU A 49 -14.25 -1.91 -2.98
C LEU A 49 -13.64 -1.49 -1.64
N GLY A 50 -14.41 -0.82 -0.76
CA GLY A 50 -13.93 -0.41 0.57
C GLY A 50 -13.41 -1.57 1.43
N LEU A 51 -14.05 -2.74 1.37
CA LEU A 51 -13.60 -3.94 2.11
C LEU A 51 -12.33 -4.53 1.51
N ARG A 52 -12.19 -4.53 0.19
CA ARG A 52 -10.99 -5.01 -0.52
C ARG A 52 -9.78 -4.11 -0.24
N LEU A 53 -9.98 -2.79 -0.23
CA LEU A 53 -8.97 -1.82 0.17
C LEU A 53 -8.64 -1.92 1.67
N SER A 54 -9.64 -2.14 2.52
CA SER A 54 -9.40 -2.40 3.95
C SER A 54 -8.49 -3.62 4.11
N ARG A 55 -8.78 -4.71 3.40
CA ARG A 55 -7.95 -5.91 3.42
C ARG A 55 -6.52 -5.68 2.95
N LEU A 56 -6.31 -4.91 1.89
CA LEU A 56 -4.97 -4.53 1.44
C LEU A 56 -4.19 -3.91 2.60
N LEU A 57 -4.78 -2.95 3.31
CA LEU A 57 -4.14 -2.24 4.40
C LEU A 57 -3.96 -3.09 5.66
N GLU A 58 -4.82 -4.07 5.91
CA GLU A 58 -4.57 -5.10 6.95
C GLU A 58 -3.29 -5.88 6.66
N GLN A 59 -3.08 -6.28 5.41
CA GLN A 59 -1.87 -6.99 5.00
C GLN A 59 -0.64 -6.09 5.08
N TRP A 60 -0.78 -4.80 4.71
CA TRP A 60 0.29 -3.82 4.93
C TRP A 60 0.69 -3.74 6.40
N ASN A 61 -0.29 -3.60 7.30
CA ASN A 61 -0.05 -3.56 8.74
C ASN A 61 0.63 -4.84 9.25
N SER A 62 0.18 -6.01 8.79
CA SER A 62 0.81 -7.28 9.17
C SER A 62 2.27 -7.36 8.74
N GLN A 63 2.61 -6.87 7.54
CA GLN A 63 3.98 -6.87 7.05
C GLN A 63 4.85 -5.83 7.79
N VAL A 64 4.32 -4.63 8.03
CA VAL A 64 5.02 -3.58 8.81
C VAL A 64 5.26 -4.04 10.25
N ALA A 65 4.31 -4.74 10.87
CA ALA A 65 4.48 -5.29 12.22
C ALA A 65 5.64 -6.31 12.28
N GLY A 66 5.80 -7.15 11.24
CA GLY A 66 6.90 -8.11 11.16
C GLY A 66 8.29 -7.46 11.09
N LEU A 67 8.41 -6.18 10.73
CA LEU A 67 9.68 -5.46 10.79
C LEU A 67 10.12 -5.14 12.23
N GLY A 68 9.20 -5.15 13.20
CA GLY A 68 9.51 -4.89 14.60
C GLY A 68 10.40 -5.98 15.24
N ASP A 69 10.47 -7.16 14.62
CA ASP A 69 11.22 -8.32 15.11
C ASP A 69 12.72 -8.29 14.72
N GLY A 70 13.30 -7.10 14.60
CA GLY A 70 14.73 -6.90 14.30
C GLY A 70 15.03 -6.28 12.92
N GLY A 71 14.06 -5.65 12.28
CA GLY A 71 14.22 -4.95 11.00
C GLY A 71 13.98 -5.84 9.78
N GLY A 72 14.33 -5.31 8.61
CA GLY A 72 14.16 -5.98 7.32
C GLY A 72 13.59 -5.07 6.24
N THR A 73 12.97 -5.68 5.24
CA THR A 73 12.33 -5.00 4.11
C THR A 73 11.02 -5.68 3.76
N VAL A 74 9.98 -4.89 3.53
CA VAL A 74 8.69 -5.36 2.99
C VAL A 74 8.24 -4.46 1.85
N TYR A 75 7.37 -5.01 0.99
CA TYR A 75 6.84 -4.33 -0.21
C TYR A 75 5.32 -4.29 -0.15
N LEU A 76 4.76 -3.09 -0.22
CA LEU A 76 3.32 -2.83 -0.06
C LEU A 76 2.74 -2.26 -1.37
N PRO A 77 1.95 -3.01 -2.15
CA PRO A 77 1.47 -2.55 -3.45
C PRO A 77 0.30 -1.59 -3.29
N TYR A 78 0.26 -0.54 -4.10
CA TYR A 78 -0.78 0.51 -4.01
C TYR A 78 -1.40 0.91 -5.34
N ASP A 79 -0.80 0.54 -6.48
CA ASP A 79 -1.36 0.81 -7.81
C ASP A 79 -1.06 -0.35 -8.76
N PHE A 80 -2.02 -0.65 -9.64
CA PHE A 80 -2.05 -1.89 -10.41
C PHE A 80 -2.38 -1.57 -11.86
N SER A 81 -1.44 -1.89 -12.76
CA SER A 81 -1.58 -1.68 -14.19
C SER A 81 -1.23 -2.96 -14.95
N ASP A 82 -1.70 -3.08 -16.19
CA ASP A 82 -1.51 -4.28 -17.01
C ASP A 82 -0.04 -4.68 -17.16
N GLN A 83 0.87 -3.71 -17.20
CA GLN A 83 2.30 -3.92 -17.49
C GLN A 83 3.23 -3.76 -16.27
N CYS A 84 2.72 -3.24 -15.15
CA CYS A 84 3.53 -2.96 -13.98
C CYS A 84 2.66 -2.71 -12.74
N THR A 85 3.31 -2.64 -11.58
CA THR A 85 2.67 -2.32 -10.30
C THR A 85 3.51 -1.31 -9.54
N ALA A 86 2.83 -0.44 -8.77
CA ALA A 86 3.49 0.51 -7.90
C ALA A 86 3.49 0.01 -6.45
N TRP A 87 4.62 0.16 -5.78
CA TRP A 87 4.88 -0.38 -4.45
C TRP A 87 5.52 0.65 -3.53
N LEU A 88 5.21 0.55 -2.23
CA LEU A 88 6.01 1.13 -1.17
C LEU A 88 7.02 0.09 -0.71
N ARG A 89 8.31 0.40 -0.82
CA ARG A 89 9.36 -0.32 -0.10
C ARG A 89 9.49 0.27 1.29
N VAL A 90 9.27 -0.54 2.31
CA VAL A 90 9.48 -0.16 3.72
C VAL A 90 10.71 -0.89 4.24
N THR A 91 11.73 -0.14 4.65
CA THR A 91 12.97 -0.69 5.22
C THR A 91 13.14 -0.21 6.64
N SER A 92 13.49 -1.11 7.55
CA SER A 92 13.90 -0.78 8.92
C SER A 92 15.17 -1.54 9.24
N ALA A 93 16.19 -0.87 9.77
CA ALA A 93 17.44 -1.52 10.16
C ALA A 93 17.44 -1.96 11.63
N ASP A 94 16.64 -1.30 12.46
CA ASP A 94 16.63 -1.41 13.93
C ASP A 94 15.32 -2.00 14.47
N GLY A 95 14.30 -2.17 13.63
CA GLY A 95 12.96 -2.58 14.05
C GLY A 95 12.18 -1.48 14.76
N GLU A 96 12.62 -0.22 14.66
CA GLU A 96 11.95 0.93 15.28
C GLU A 96 11.69 2.06 14.28
N THR A 97 12.69 2.38 13.47
CA THR A 97 12.66 3.45 12.46
C THR A 97 12.51 2.86 11.07
N ALA A 98 11.63 3.45 10.27
CA ALA A 98 11.35 3.04 8.90
C ALA A 98 11.66 4.16 7.91
N GLU A 99 12.32 3.80 6.80
CA GLU A 99 12.25 4.55 5.55
C GLU A 99 11.15 3.92 4.68
N VAL A 100 10.22 4.74 4.20
CA VAL A 100 9.19 4.34 3.23
C VAL A 100 9.51 5.04 1.92
N GLN A 101 9.63 4.26 0.83
CA GLN A 101 9.95 4.78 -0.51
C GLN A 101 8.98 4.24 -1.55
N ALA A 102 8.43 5.11 -2.39
CA ALA A 102 7.60 4.69 -3.53
C ALA A 102 8.47 4.27 -4.72
N GLY A 103 8.00 3.29 -5.48
CA GLY A 103 8.68 2.77 -6.67
C GLY A 103 7.78 1.88 -7.51
N TRP A 104 8.35 1.35 -8.58
CA TRP A 104 7.70 0.49 -9.54
C TRP A 104 8.32 -0.90 -9.56
N SER A 105 7.55 -1.89 -10.00
CA SER A 105 8.00 -3.23 -10.36
C SER A 105 7.33 -3.66 -11.65
N LEU A 106 7.99 -4.46 -12.47
CA LEU A 106 7.47 -5.03 -13.72
C LEU A 106 6.50 -6.20 -13.47
N ILE A 107 6.16 -6.51 -12.21
CA ILE A 107 5.08 -7.45 -11.93
C ILE A 107 3.77 -6.88 -12.47
N GLU A 108 3.18 -7.59 -13.42
CA GLU A 108 1.92 -7.26 -14.08
C GLU A 108 0.72 -7.54 -13.16
N ALA A 109 -0.26 -6.64 -13.16
CA ALA A 109 -1.37 -6.72 -12.21
C ALA A 109 -2.28 -7.94 -12.38
N TRP A 110 -2.36 -8.54 -13.58
CA TRP A 110 -3.13 -9.78 -13.80
C TRP A 110 -2.56 -10.99 -13.03
N GLY A 111 -1.30 -10.91 -12.57
CA GLY A 111 -0.66 -11.92 -11.73
C GLY A 111 -0.84 -11.70 -10.22
N ILE A 112 -1.62 -10.69 -9.80
CA ILE A 112 -1.80 -10.33 -8.38
C ILE A 112 -3.29 -10.20 -8.06
N HIS A 113 -3.70 -10.80 -6.94
CA HIS A 113 -4.94 -10.42 -6.28
C HIS A 113 -4.60 -9.31 -5.27
N PRO A 114 -5.03 -8.05 -5.48
CA PRO A 114 -4.68 -6.94 -4.58
C PRO A 114 -5.02 -7.23 -3.10
N SER A 115 -6.14 -7.92 -2.85
CA SER A 115 -6.60 -8.32 -1.52
C SER A 115 -5.87 -9.53 -0.92
N ASP A 116 -4.94 -10.16 -1.65
CA ASP A 116 -4.07 -11.24 -1.17
C ASP A 116 -2.68 -11.24 -1.86
N TYR A 117 -2.00 -10.08 -1.83
CA TYR A 117 -0.73 -9.91 -2.53
C TYR A 117 0.49 -10.54 -1.80
N ARG A 118 0.32 -11.07 -0.59
CA ARG A 118 1.44 -11.49 0.28
C ARG A 118 2.32 -12.58 -0.32
N SER A 119 1.76 -13.47 -1.13
CA SER A 119 2.52 -14.48 -1.87
C SER A 119 3.33 -13.88 -3.02
N THR A 120 2.89 -12.75 -3.56
CA THR A 120 3.55 -12.03 -4.66
C THR A 120 4.63 -11.07 -4.18
N ALA A 121 4.48 -10.44 -3.00
CA ALA A 121 5.44 -9.46 -2.49
C ALA A 121 6.92 -9.92 -2.51
N PRO A 122 7.26 -11.20 -2.17
CA PRO A 122 8.63 -11.69 -2.27
C PRO A 122 9.20 -11.75 -3.70
N ALA A 123 8.35 -11.70 -4.75
CA ALA A 123 8.78 -11.71 -6.14
C ALA A 123 9.28 -10.34 -6.63
N VAL A 124 9.09 -9.27 -5.85
CA VAL A 124 9.60 -7.93 -6.17
C VAL A 124 11.13 -7.94 -6.07
N THR A 125 11.79 -8.12 -7.21
CA THR A 125 13.26 -8.20 -7.34
C THR A 125 13.84 -7.07 -8.19
N ASP A 126 12.97 -6.30 -8.84
CA ASP A 126 13.25 -5.27 -9.85
C ASP A 126 12.72 -3.89 -9.41
N PHE A 127 12.58 -3.68 -8.09
CA PHE A 127 12.04 -2.44 -7.55
C PHE A 127 12.83 -1.21 -8.02
N GLU A 128 12.19 -0.38 -8.84
CA GLU A 128 12.74 0.85 -9.37
C GLU A 128 12.20 2.04 -8.54
N PRO A 129 13.05 2.67 -7.70
CA PRO A 129 12.61 3.74 -6.81
C PRO A 129 12.25 5.02 -7.58
N ILE A 130 11.16 5.68 -7.18
CA ILE A 130 10.85 7.03 -7.65
C ILE A 130 11.77 8.02 -6.91
N PRO A 131 12.57 8.83 -7.64
CA PRO A 131 13.47 9.81 -7.02
C PRO A 131 12.72 10.80 -6.12
N GLY A 132 13.19 10.97 -4.89
CA GLY A 132 12.62 11.92 -3.92
C GLY A 132 11.28 11.51 -3.29
N ALA A 133 10.64 10.43 -3.74
CA ALA A 133 9.41 9.91 -3.15
C ALA A 133 9.72 9.01 -1.95
N ARG A 134 10.21 9.62 -0.86
CA ARG A 134 10.53 8.90 0.39
C ARG A 134 10.22 9.71 1.64
N VAL A 135 9.93 9.03 2.74
CA VAL A 135 9.79 9.62 4.09
C VAL A 135 10.41 8.70 5.13
N ALA A 136 10.92 9.29 6.21
CA ALA A 136 11.34 8.57 7.41
C ALA A 136 10.30 8.76 8.51
N CYS A 137 10.00 7.69 9.25
CA CYS A 137 9.06 7.70 10.38
C CYS A 137 9.35 6.54 11.34
N SER A 138 8.70 6.47 12.49
CA SER A 138 8.74 5.25 13.32
C SER A 138 7.75 4.21 12.80
N LEU A 139 8.07 2.93 12.97
CA LEU A 139 7.17 1.82 12.61
C LEU A 139 5.82 1.91 13.34
N ILE A 140 5.83 2.33 14.61
CA ILE A 140 4.60 2.55 15.40
C ILE A 140 3.71 3.60 14.73
N ALA A 141 4.28 4.73 14.32
CA ALA A 141 3.51 5.81 13.71
C ALA A 141 3.04 5.44 12.29
N LEU A 142 3.85 4.67 11.56
CA LEU A 142 3.47 4.12 10.24
C LEU A 142 2.28 3.16 10.37
N ALA A 143 2.34 2.19 11.28
CA ALA A 143 1.27 1.23 11.52
C ALA A 143 -0.04 1.92 11.95
N ALA A 144 0.04 2.89 12.88
CA ALA A 144 -1.11 3.68 13.30
C ALA A 144 -1.73 4.46 12.13
N ARG A 145 -0.91 5.00 11.21
CA ARG A 145 -1.39 5.71 10.03
C ARG A 145 -2.03 4.77 9.01
N ILE A 146 -1.44 3.59 8.77
CA ILE A 146 -2.03 2.57 7.89
C ILE A 146 -3.39 2.13 8.43
N ASP A 147 -3.52 1.91 9.74
CA ASP A 147 -4.80 1.54 10.36
C ASP A 147 -5.85 2.67 10.24
N ALA A 148 -5.44 3.93 10.38
CA ALA A 148 -6.34 5.07 10.14
C ALA A 148 -6.82 5.14 8.68
N ASN A 149 -5.93 4.91 7.71
CA ASN A 149 -6.30 4.85 6.28
C ASN A 149 -7.27 3.68 6.03
N ARG A 150 -7.04 2.52 6.67
CA ARG A 150 -7.91 1.34 6.60
C ARG A 150 -9.33 1.65 7.03
N ALA A 151 -9.48 2.17 8.25
CA ALA A 151 -10.80 2.53 8.79
C ALA A 151 -11.53 3.55 7.89
N THR A 152 -10.79 4.50 7.31
CA THR A 152 -11.35 5.49 6.38
C THR A 152 -11.85 4.85 5.08
N LEU A 153 -11.06 3.99 4.45
CA LEU A 153 -11.41 3.35 3.18
C LEU A 153 -12.55 2.34 3.34
N GLU A 154 -12.58 1.60 4.44
CA GLU A 154 -13.68 0.67 4.74
C GLU A 154 -15.03 1.39 4.80
N ALA A 155 -15.06 2.58 5.40
CA ALA A 155 -16.26 3.40 5.51
C ALA A 155 -16.75 3.98 4.16
N THR A 156 -15.96 3.90 3.08
CA THR A 156 -16.36 4.42 1.76
C THR A 156 -17.34 3.51 1.01
N GLY A 157 -17.59 2.29 1.49
CA GLY A 157 -18.55 1.37 0.88
C GLY A 157 -18.09 0.81 -0.48
N PRO A 158 -19.00 0.22 -1.27
CA PRO A 158 -18.70 -0.29 -2.61
C PRO A 158 -18.20 0.79 -3.59
#